data_AF-A0A6G3DDS7-F1
#
_entry.id   AF-A0A6G3DDS7-F1
#
_cell.length_a   1.000
_cell.length_b   1.000
_cell.length_c   1.000
_cell.angle_alpha   90.00
_cell.angle_beta   90.00
_cell.angle_gamma   90.00
#
_symmetry.space_group_name_H-M   'P 1'
#
loop_
_entity.id
_entity.type
_entity.pdbx_description
1 polymer ?
#
loop_
_entity_poly.entity_id
_entity_poly.type
_entity_poly.pdbx_seq_one_letter_code
_entity_poly.pdbx_strand_id
1 'polypeptide(L)'
;MSVEQVRSIGGGGEGEEETGGEAVVAAAALRSYPVAPGYRLNVRSGPGTNYSVVRVLAEGSRVTINCQRTGERVSGPYGTSSIWDNIGSGQYVSDTYILTGSDGYVAPRC
;
A
#
# COMPACT_ATOMS: atom_id res chain seq x y z
N MET A 1 -37.43 34.65 -47.80
CA MET A 1 -36.72 35.04 -46.58
C MET A 1 -36.00 33.82 -46.06
N SER A 2 -34.68 33.92 -45.90
CA SER A 2 -33.82 33.06 -45.06
C SER A 2 -33.64 31.59 -45.49
N VAL A 3 -32.73 31.35 -46.44
CA VAL A 3 -31.30 30.93 -46.28
C VAL A 3 -31.10 29.40 -46.17
N GLU A 4 -30.61 28.85 -47.27
CA GLU A 4 -29.68 27.72 -47.40
C GLU A 4 -28.76 27.49 -46.19
N GLN A 5 -28.42 26.23 -45.88
CA GLN A 5 -27.15 25.67 -46.38
C GLN A 5 -26.97 24.18 -46.03
N VAL A 6 -26.78 23.44 -47.11
CA VAL A 6 -26.29 22.06 -47.25
C VAL A 6 -25.02 21.81 -46.42
N ARG A 7 -24.96 20.67 -45.73
CA ARG A 7 -23.74 20.13 -45.13
C ARG A 7 -23.22 19.02 -46.02
N SER A 8 -22.23 19.33 -46.86
CA SER A 8 -21.45 18.36 -47.61
C SER A 8 -20.24 17.92 -46.79
N ILE A 9 -20.23 16.61 -46.52
CA ILE A 9 -19.13 15.62 -46.57
C ILE A 9 -17.66 16.05 -46.40
N GLY A 10 -16.95 15.23 -45.61
CA GLY A 10 -15.63 14.72 -45.98
C GLY A 10 -14.52 14.96 -44.96
N GLY A 11 -13.81 13.88 -44.59
CA GLY A 11 -12.49 13.98 -43.99
C GLY A 11 -12.19 12.86 -43.01
N GLY A 12 -11.76 11.71 -43.52
CA GLY A 12 -11.15 10.66 -42.71
C GLY A 12 -9.89 11.16 -42.02
N GLY A 13 -9.66 10.61 -40.84
CA GLY A 13 -8.46 10.80 -40.05
C GLY A 13 -8.42 9.67 -39.05
N GLU A 14 -7.84 8.55 -39.47
CA GLU A 14 -7.23 7.58 -38.56
C GLU A 14 -6.28 8.37 -37.67
N GLY A 15 -6.50 8.31 -36.36
CA GLY A 15 -5.65 8.94 -35.37
C GLY A 15 -5.53 7.96 -34.23
N GLU A 16 -4.34 7.37 -34.14
CA GLU A 16 -3.91 6.50 -33.05
C GLU A 16 -4.35 7.04 -31.69
N GLU A 17 -5.02 6.18 -30.92
CA GLU A 17 -5.26 6.38 -29.50
C GLU A 17 -3.93 6.14 -28.76
N GLU A 18 -3.08 7.15 -28.85
CA GLU A 18 -1.85 7.28 -28.08
C GLU A 18 -2.21 7.21 -26.60
N THR A 19 -1.88 6.08 -25.99
CA THR A 19 -1.93 5.83 -24.55
C THR A 19 -0.90 6.72 -23.85
N GLY A 20 -1.26 7.98 -23.67
CA GLY A 20 -0.65 8.88 -22.70
C GLY A 20 -1.23 8.58 -21.33
N GLY A 21 -0.75 7.50 -20.70
CA GLY A 21 -1.13 7.10 -19.35
C GLY A 21 -0.80 8.21 -18.36
N GLU A 22 -1.77 9.10 -18.14
CA GLU A 22 -1.77 10.07 -17.06
C GLU A 22 -1.63 9.27 -15.77
N ALA A 23 -0.50 9.43 -15.09
CA ALA A 23 -0.24 8.75 -13.83
C ALA A 23 -1.31 9.19 -12.84
N VAL A 24 -2.39 8.40 -12.74
CA VAL A 24 -3.33 8.48 -11.64
C VAL A 24 -2.53 8.13 -10.40
N VAL A 25 -2.00 9.15 -9.73
CA VAL A 25 -1.55 9.01 -8.36
C VAL A 25 -2.82 8.79 -7.55
N ALA A 26 -3.31 7.55 -7.55
CA ALA A 26 -4.25 7.10 -6.56
C ALA A 26 -3.52 7.27 -5.23
N ALA A 27 -3.83 8.36 -4.52
CA ALA A 27 -3.49 8.48 -3.12
C ALA A 27 -4.20 7.31 -2.43
N ALA A 28 -3.48 6.20 -2.29
CA ALA A 28 -3.96 5.04 -1.57
C ALA A 28 -4.36 5.58 -0.19
N ALA A 29 -5.66 5.53 0.12
CA ALA A 29 -6.13 5.85 1.44
C ALA A 29 -5.34 4.96 2.39
N LEU A 30 -4.45 5.58 3.15
CA LEU A 30 -3.52 4.92 4.03
C LEU A 30 -4.35 4.18 5.07
N ARG A 31 -4.54 2.88 4.85
CA ARG A 31 -5.37 2.04 5.71
C ARG A 31 -4.63 1.90 7.04
N SER A 32 -5.31 2.30 8.10
CA SER A 32 -4.81 2.17 9.45
C SER A 32 -5.33 0.86 10.05
N TYR A 33 -4.42 0.00 10.45
CA TYR A 33 -4.69 -1.31 11.00
C TYR A 33 -4.36 -1.33 12.49
N PRO A 34 -5.21 -1.96 13.33
CA PRO A 34 -4.89 -2.09 14.75
C PRO A 34 -3.80 -3.14 14.96
N VAL A 35 -2.90 -2.86 15.89
CA VAL A 35 -1.95 -3.84 16.43
C VAL A 35 -2.70 -4.84 17.31
N ALA A 36 -2.18 -6.05 17.42
CA ALA A 36 -2.71 -7.10 18.29
C ALA A 36 -2.93 -6.57 19.73
N PRO A 37 -4.14 -6.75 20.29
CA PRO A 37 -4.46 -6.26 21.63
C PRO A 37 -3.61 -6.97 22.69
N GLY A 38 -3.13 -6.22 23.68
CA GLY A 38 -2.26 -6.74 24.75
C GLY A 38 -0.79 -6.95 24.37
N TYR A 39 -0.38 -6.56 23.15
CA TYR A 39 1.01 -6.66 22.71
C TYR A 39 1.65 -5.29 22.48
N ARG A 40 2.90 -5.16 22.92
CA ARG A 40 3.77 -4.04 22.53
C ARG A 40 4.50 -4.42 21.25
N LEU A 41 4.33 -3.64 20.19
CA LEU A 41 4.91 -3.94 18.88
C LEU A 41 6.22 -3.18 18.68
N ASN A 42 7.30 -3.93 18.46
CA ASN A 42 8.61 -3.37 18.18
C ASN A 42 8.72 -2.99 16.70
N VAL A 43 8.90 -1.70 16.45
CA VAL A 43 9.24 -1.15 15.14
C VAL A 43 10.75 -1.27 14.95
N ARG A 44 11.16 -1.88 13.84
CA ARG A 44 12.56 -2.18 13.53
C ARG A 44 13.04 -1.37 12.34
N SER A 45 14.36 -1.21 12.22
CA SER A 45 14.99 -0.48 11.11
C SER A 45 14.97 -1.24 9.78
N GLY A 46 14.58 -2.52 9.77
CA GLY A 46 14.55 -3.36 8.59
C GLY A 46 13.60 -4.55 8.72
N PRO A 47 13.40 -5.31 7.63
CA PRO A 47 12.47 -6.42 7.56
C PRO A 47 13.06 -7.70 8.18
N GLY A 48 13.32 -7.68 9.48
CA GLY A 48 13.87 -8.83 10.22
C GLY A 48 14.03 -8.56 11.71
N THR A 49 14.14 -9.62 12.52
CA THR A 49 14.36 -9.51 13.97
C THR A 49 15.81 -9.18 14.33
N ASN A 50 16.73 -9.38 13.38
CA ASN A 50 18.14 -8.97 13.49
C ASN A 50 18.35 -7.45 13.41
N TYR A 51 17.36 -6.69 12.94
CA TYR A 51 17.44 -5.23 12.87
C TYR A 51 17.14 -4.58 14.22
N SER A 52 17.84 -3.48 14.53
CA SER A 52 17.63 -2.69 15.74
C SER A 52 16.20 -2.17 15.85
N VAL A 53 15.65 -2.18 17.07
CA VAL A 53 14.35 -1.58 17.37
C VAL A 53 14.51 -0.07 17.40
N VAL A 54 13.82 0.63 16.50
CA VAL A 54 13.84 2.10 16.36
C VAL A 54 12.73 2.77 17.18
N ARG A 55 11.63 2.05 17.42
CA ARG A 55 10.48 2.53 18.19
C ARG A 55 9.72 1.34 18.76
N VAL A 56 8.99 1.55 19.85
CA VAL A 56 8.02 0.57 20.37
C VAL A 56 6.64 1.21 20.37
N LEU A 57 5.68 0.56 19.75
CA LEU A 57 4.27 0.94 19.79
C LEU A 57 3.63 0.34 21.04
N ALA A 58 2.84 1.16 21.73
CA ALA A 58 2.05 0.71 22.87
C ALA A 58 0.95 -0.26 22.39
N GLU A 59 0.41 -1.05 23.32
CA GLU A 59 -0.75 -1.88 23.05
C GLU A 59 -1.96 -1.04 22.58
N GLY A 60 -2.78 -1.62 21.70
CA GLY A 60 -3.93 -0.90 21.11
C GLY A 60 -3.55 0.22 20.13
N SER A 61 -2.26 0.41 19.85
CA SER A 61 -1.83 1.33 18.79
C SER A 61 -2.36 0.89 17.44
N ARG A 62 -2.51 1.87 16.55
CA ARG A 62 -2.83 1.61 15.14
C ARG A 62 -1.65 2.03 14.28
N VAL A 63 -1.37 1.26 13.25
CA VAL A 63 -0.31 1.53 12.31
C VAL A 63 -0.88 1.75 10.93
N THR A 64 -0.22 2.62 10.19
CA THR A 64 -0.54 2.88 8.80
C THR A 64 0.51 2.19 7.94
N ILE A 65 0.09 1.32 7.05
CA ILE A 65 0.99 0.57 6.17
C ILE A 65 1.16 1.36 4.87
N ASN A 66 2.39 1.80 4.60
CA ASN A 66 2.73 2.51 3.37
C ASN A 66 3.01 1.52 2.23
N CYS A 67 3.85 0.52 2.52
CA CYS A 67 4.21 -0.53 1.60
C CYS A 67 4.61 -1.78 2.37
N GLN A 68 4.63 -2.92 1.70
CA GLN A 68 4.96 -4.22 2.29
C GLN A 68 6.12 -4.88 1.57
N ARG A 69 6.95 -5.63 2.29
CA ARG A 69 8.03 -6.39 1.68
C ARG A 69 8.23 -7.71 2.41
N THR A 70 8.85 -8.67 1.74
CA THR A 70 9.30 -9.91 2.38
C THR A 70 10.58 -9.70 3.17
N GLY A 71 10.67 -10.43 4.27
CA GLY A 71 11.82 -10.45 5.17
C GLY A 71 11.87 -11.74 5.99
N GLU A 72 12.42 -11.63 7.20
CA GLU A 72 12.50 -12.75 8.13
C GLU A 72 11.11 -13.30 8.48
N ARG A 73 10.97 -14.63 8.57
CA ARG A 73 9.72 -15.25 9.05
C ARG A 73 9.60 -15.08 10.56
N VAL A 74 8.51 -14.46 10.99
CA VAL A 74 8.20 -14.25 12.39
C VAL A 74 6.87 -14.91 12.72
N SER A 75 6.79 -15.56 13.87
CA SER A 75 5.54 -16.07 14.44
C SER A 75 4.97 -15.07 15.43
N GLY A 76 3.70 -14.72 15.27
CA GLY A 76 2.99 -13.76 16.10
C GLY A 76 1.56 -14.22 16.39
N PRO A 77 0.75 -13.36 17.04
CA PRO A 77 -0.61 -13.68 17.46
C PRO A 77 -1.55 -14.01 16.29
N TYR A 78 -1.32 -13.45 15.10
CA TYR A 78 -2.13 -13.71 13.90
C TYR A 78 -1.55 -14.80 12.99
N GLY A 79 -0.53 -15.54 13.43
CA GLY A 79 0.07 -16.63 12.66
C GLY A 79 1.55 -16.41 12.35
N THR A 80 2.06 -17.06 11.31
CA THR A 80 3.47 -16.96 10.90
C THR A 80 3.58 -16.41 9.49
N SER A 81 4.22 -15.25 9.35
CA SER A 81 4.38 -14.55 8.08
C SER A 81 5.82 -14.09 7.91
N SER A 82 6.26 -13.99 6.65
CA SER A 82 7.50 -13.31 6.24
C SER A 82 7.22 -11.89 5.75
N ILE A 83 5.99 -11.40 5.89
CA ILE A 83 5.59 -10.07 5.42
C ILE A 83 5.93 -9.04 6.49
N TRP A 84 6.59 -7.99 6.05
CA TRP A 84 6.97 -6.84 6.86
C TRP A 84 6.32 -5.58 6.29
N ASP A 85 5.60 -4.88 7.15
CA ASP A 85 4.93 -3.64 6.84
C ASP A 85 5.86 -2.46 7.10
N ASN A 86 6.02 -1.63 6.09
CA ASN A 86 6.66 -0.34 6.24
C ASN A 86 5.64 0.69 6.73
N ILE A 87 5.85 1.23 7.92
CA ILE A 87 4.99 2.24 8.54
C ILE A 87 5.59 3.65 8.49
N GLY A 88 6.78 3.79 7.90
CA GLY A 88 7.50 5.06 7.74
C GLY A 88 8.92 4.83 7.21
N SER A 89 9.65 5.91 6.98
CA SER A 89 11.02 5.86 6.44
C SER A 89 11.95 4.99 7.29
N GLY A 90 12.30 3.80 6.79
CA GLY A 90 13.11 2.83 7.52
C GLY A 90 12.45 2.22 8.76
N GLN A 91 11.12 2.30 8.88
CA GLN A 91 10.38 1.73 10.01
C GLN A 91 9.54 0.54 9.53
N TYR A 92 9.89 -0.64 10.02
CA TYR A 92 9.26 -1.90 9.64
C TYR A 92 8.67 -2.61 10.86
N VAL A 93 7.52 -3.22 10.67
CA VAL A 93 6.84 -4.05 11.66
C VAL A 93 6.40 -5.35 11.02
N SER A 94 6.29 -6.41 11.81
CA SER A 94 5.85 -7.71 11.30
C SER A 94 4.32 -7.72 11.17
N ASP A 95 3.83 -8.16 10.01
CA ASP A 95 2.40 -8.28 9.70
C ASP A 95 1.68 -9.22 10.67
N THR A 96 2.39 -10.20 11.24
CA THR A 96 1.83 -11.14 12.23
C THR A 96 1.32 -10.52 13.53
N TYR A 97 1.64 -9.24 13.79
CA TYR A 97 1.16 -8.47 14.94
C TYR A 97 0.12 -7.43 14.57
N ILE A 98 -0.27 -7.34 13.30
CA ILE A 98 -1.22 -6.34 12.80
C ILE A 98 -2.45 -7.06 12.30
N LEU A 99 -3.63 -6.60 12.70
CA LEU A 99 -4.88 -7.16 12.22
C LEU A 99 -5.22 -6.56 10.86
N THR A 100 -4.56 -7.07 9.82
CA THR A 100 -4.83 -6.72 8.42
C THR A 100 -6.03 -7.48 7.86
N GLY A 101 -6.35 -8.64 8.45
CA GLY A 101 -7.43 -9.53 8.01
C GLY A 101 -7.06 -10.37 6.79
N SER A 102 -5.78 -10.38 6.37
CA SER A 102 -5.27 -11.19 5.27
C SER A 102 -3.86 -11.65 5.60
N ASP A 103 -3.53 -12.91 5.28
CA ASP A 103 -2.16 -13.43 5.38
C ASP A 103 -1.27 -13.02 4.18
N GLY A 104 -1.80 -12.15 3.31
CA GLY A 104 -1.17 -11.69 2.09
C GLY A 104 -0.84 -10.20 2.11
N TYR A 105 -0.45 -9.68 0.94
CA TYR A 105 -0.16 -8.26 0.80
C TYR A 105 -1.45 -7.44 0.80
N VAL A 106 -1.61 -6.57 1.80
CA VAL A 106 -2.68 -5.57 1.89
C VAL A 106 -2.27 -4.20 1.38
N ALA A 107 -0.98 -3.99 1.15
CA ALA A 107 -0.36 -2.77 0.63
C ALA A 107 0.54 -3.10 -0.57
N PRO A 108 0.85 -2.11 -1.43
CA PRO A 108 1.79 -2.30 -2.54
C PRO A 108 3.18 -2.69 -2.03
N ARG A 109 3.99 -3.30 -2.91
CA ARG A 109 5.33 -3.75 -2.53
C ARG A 109 6.31 -2.59 -2.44
N CYS A 110 7.11 -2.59 -1.39
CA CYS A 110 8.47 -2.05 -1.43
C CYS A 110 9.43 -3.16 -1.92
#